data_AF-A0A2H5FHL8-F1
#
_entry.id   AF-A0A2H5FHL8-F1
#
_cell.length_a   1.000
_cell.length_b   1.000
_cell.length_c   1.000
_cell.angle_alpha   90.00
_cell.angle_beta   90.00
_cell.angle_gamma   90.00
#
_symmetry.space_group_name_H-M   'P 1'
#
loop_
_entity.id
_entity.type
_entity.pdbx_description
1 polymer ?
#
loop_
_entity_poly.entity_id
_entity_poly.type
_entity_poly.pdbx_seq_one_letter_code
_entity_poly.pdbx_strand_id
1 'polypeptide(L)'
;MNNMNDVTNLLSSLEPEFNDFHNLIKDMALVDSSYKKEFTYMKVLVNKGKSTPNFTRKINLLINELNHFGEVLDKIAEDDEARESYVKVGLLDKSVALQKRILSKFS
;
A
#
# COMPACT_ATOMS: atom_id res chain seq x y z
N MET A 1 23.81 19.77 -5.92
CA MET A 1 22.49 20.39 -5.70
C MET A 1 21.36 19.74 -6.50
N ASN A 2 21.60 19.11 -7.67
CA ASN A 2 20.54 18.41 -8.44
C ASN A 2 19.90 17.22 -7.71
N ASN A 3 20.69 16.32 -7.10
CA ASN A 3 20.15 15.09 -6.50
C ASN A 3 19.10 15.31 -5.39
N MET A 4 19.16 16.43 -4.66
CA MET A 4 18.21 16.69 -3.58
C MET A 4 16.85 17.13 -4.13
N ASN A 5 16.84 17.85 -5.26
CA ASN A 5 15.62 18.22 -5.97
C ASN A 5 14.97 17.00 -6.63
N ASP A 6 15.77 16.10 -7.21
CA ASP A 6 15.25 14.88 -7.85
C ASP A 6 14.58 13.95 -6.83
N VAL A 7 15.19 13.80 -5.65
CA VAL A 7 14.60 13.07 -4.53
C VAL A 7 13.31 13.73 -4.06
N THR A 8 13.30 15.05 -3.85
CA THR A 8 12.07 15.76 -3.44
C THR A 8 10.95 15.62 -4.48
N ASN A 9 11.27 15.73 -5.77
CA ASN A 9 10.30 15.58 -6.86
C ASN A 9 9.72 14.17 -6.92
N LEU A 10 10.56 13.14 -6.82
CA LEU A 10 10.13 11.75 -6.75
C LEU A 10 9.18 11.53 -5.56
N LEU A 11 9.53 12.07 -4.40
CA LEU A 11 8.73 11.93 -3.18
C LEU A 11 7.37 12.62 -3.29
N SER A 12 7.32 13.83 -3.85
CA SER A 12 6.05 14.51 -4.16
C SER A 12 5.21 13.72 -5.17
N SER A 13 5.86 13.06 -6.13
CA SER A 13 5.17 12.25 -7.15
C SER A 13 4.61 10.93 -6.64
N LEU A 14 5.04 10.47 -5.45
CA LEU A 14 4.58 9.24 -4.78
C LEU A 14 3.51 9.50 -3.72
N GLU A 15 3.33 10.75 -3.28
CA GLU A 15 2.35 11.10 -2.24
C GLU A 15 0.90 10.74 -2.60
N PRO A 16 0.40 10.97 -3.84
CA PRO A 16 -0.92 10.51 -4.26
C PRO A 16 -1.07 8.98 -4.18
N GLU A 17 -0.03 8.26 -4.56
CA GLU A 17 0.03 6.79 -4.62
C GLU A 17 0.02 6.21 -3.21
N PHE A 18 0.69 6.85 -2.24
CA PHE A 18 0.58 6.50 -0.84
C PHE A 18 -0.83 6.75 -0.28
N ASN A 19 -1.52 7.80 -0.73
CA ASN A 19 -2.92 8.02 -0.34
C ASN A 19 -3.85 6.94 -0.90
N ASP A 20 -3.67 6.57 -2.17
CA ASP A 20 -4.40 5.46 -2.79
C ASP A 20 -4.12 4.15 -2.08
N PHE A 21 -2.87 3.86 -1.74
CA PHE A 21 -2.47 2.70 -0.96
C PHE A 21 -3.20 2.63 0.40
N HIS A 22 -3.23 3.74 1.12
CA HIS A 22 -3.94 3.81 2.40
C HIS A 22 -5.45 3.57 2.26
N ASN A 23 -6.07 4.03 1.18
CA ASN A 23 -7.47 3.78 0.90
C ASN A 23 -7.69 2.31 0.54
N LEU A 24 -6.80 1.73 -0.25
CA LEU A 24 -6.82 0.32 -0.60
C LEU A 24 -6.74 -0.58 0.64
N ILE A 25 -5.83 -0.31 1.58
CA ILE A 25 -5.77 -1.04 2.86
C ILE A 25 -7.09 -0.97 3.63
N LYS A 26 -7.73 0.21 3.65
CA LYS A 26 -9.02 0.37 4.35
C LYS A 26 -10.11 -0.46 3.69
N ASP A 27 -10.17 -0.48 2.36
CA ASP A 27 -11.14 -1.26 1.60
C ASP A 27 -10.89 -2.77 1.81
N MET A 28 -9.62 -3.20 1.77
CA MET A 28 -9.23 -4.58 2.04
C MET A 28 -9.63 -5.04 3.44
N ALA A 29 -9.53 -4.16 4.44
CA ALA A 29 -9.95 -4.45 5.83
C ALA A 29 -11.48 -4.61 6.02
N LEU A 30 -12.28 -4.28 4.99
CA LEU A 30 -13.74 -4.49 5.02
C LEU A 30 -14.15 -5.86 4.45
N VAL A 31 -13.28 -6.51 3.68
CA VAL A 31 -13.56 -7.82 3.09
C VAL A 31 -13.61 -8.87 4.20
N ASP A 32 -14.69 -9.65 4.22
CA ASP A 32 -14.80 -10.76 5.15
C ASP A 32 -13.95 -11.93 4.66
N SER A 33 -12.75 -12.06 5.22
CA SER A 33 -11.76 -13.07 4.85
C SER A 33 -10.84 -13.38 6.03
N SER A 34 -10.11 -14.49 5.94
CA SER A 34 -9.03 -14.87 6.86
C SER A 34 -7.99 -13.77 7.04
N TYR A 35 -7.78 -12.91 6.03
CA TYR A 35 -6.79 -11.82 6.01
C TYR A 35 -7.29 -10.47 6.55
N LYS A 36 -8.58 -10.36 6.92
CA LYS A 36 -9.17 -9.11 7.43
C LYS A 36 -8.38 -8.51 8.60
N LYS A 37 -7.84 -9.36 9.48
CA LYS A 37 -7.04 -8.92 10.64
C LYS A 37 -5.72 -8.29 10.24
N GLU A 38 -5.05 -8.81 9.20
CA GLU A 38 -3.81 -8.25 8.65
C GLU A 38 -4.05 -6.84 8.14
N PHE A 39 -5.07 -6.64 7.30
CA PHE A 39 -5.40 -5.32 6.78
C PHE A 39 -5.92 -4.36 7.85
N THR A 40 -6.63 -4.86 8.87
CA THR A 40 -7.03 -4.04 10.03
C THR A 40 -5.81 -3.56 10.80
N TYR A 41 -4.80 -4.41 10.98
CA TYR A 41 -3.53 -4.04 11.60
C TYR A 41 -2.76 -3.02 10.76
N MET A 42 -2.62 -3.24 9.46
CA MET A 42 -1.99 -2.29 8.53
C MET A 42 -2.69 -0.91 8.57
N LYS A 43 -4.03 -0.88 8.60
CA LYS A 43 -4.82 0.35 8.73
C LYS A 43 -4.44 1.16 9.99
N VAL A 44 -4.14 0.48 11.10
CA VAL A 44 -3.69 1.15 12.34
C VAL A 44 -2.28 1.73 12.16
N LEU A 45 -1.37 1.03 11.48
CA LEU A 45 -0.01 1.52 11.21
C LEU A 45 -0.01 2.75 10.32
N VAL A 46 -0.79 2.72 9.22
CA VAL A 46 -0.99 3.87 8.32
C VAL A 46 -1.42 5.12 9.07
N ASN A 47 -2.37 5.00 9.99
CA ASN A 47 -2.86 6.13 10.77
C ASN A 47 -1.78 6.67 11.73
N LYS A 48 -0.90 5.82 12.26
CA LYS A 48 0.25 6.26 13.07
C LYS A 48 1.32 6.96 12.20
N GLY A 49 1.56 6.48 10.99
CA GLY A 49 2.51 7.06 10.04
C GLY A 49 2.15 8.49 9.62
N LYS A 50 0.85 8.79 9.45
CA LYS A 50 0.37 10.15 9.13
C LYS A 50 0.72 11.20 10.18
N SER A 51 0.87 10.80 11.43
CA SER A 51 1.21 11.71 12.54
C SER A 51 2.72 11.91 12.71
N THR A 52 3.56 11.31 11.86
CA THR A 52 5.02 11.38 11.97
C THR A 52 5.58 12.61 11.25
N PRO A 53 6.25 13.55 11.94
CA PRO A 53 6.76 14.78 11.33
C PRO A 53 8.06 14.58 10.51
N ASN A 54 8.76 13.45 10.69
CA ASN A 54 10.00 13.15 9.97
C ASN A 54 9.72 12.43 8.65
N PHE A 55 10.10 13.08 7.55
CA PHE A 55 9.84 12.61 6.18
C PHE A 55 10.57 11.29 5.84
N THR A 56 11.84 11.14 6.21
CA THR A 56 12.59 9.88 6.03
C THR A 56 11.93 8.73 6.77
N ARG A 57 11.46 9.00 8.00
CA ARG A 57 10.76 7.99 8.81
C ARG A 57 9.42 7.60 8.18
N LYS A 58 8.69 8.56 7.58
CA LYS A 58 7.44 8.31 6.86
C LYS A 58 7.68 7.40 5.64
N ILE A 59 8.73 7.64 4.86
CA ILE A 59 9.11 6.78 3.72
C ILE A 59 9.44 5.36 4.19
N ASN A 60 10.27 5.21 5.23
CA ASN A 60 10.64 3.88 5.72
C ASN A 60 9.42 3.09 6.22
N LEU A 61 8.49 3.76 6.90
CA LEU A 61 7.22 3.14 7.30
C LEU A 61 6.40 2.70 6.09
N LEU A 62 6.28 3.54 5.06
CA LEU A 62 5.57 3.21 3.83
C LEU A 62 6.19 2.05 3.06
N ILE A 63 7.52 1.99 2.96
CA ILE A 63 8.23 0.85 2.32
C ILE A 63 7.92 -0.44 3.09
N ASN A 64 8.01 -0.42 4.42
CA ASN A 64 7.69 -1.59 5.24
C ASN A 64 6.23 -2.02 5.09
N GLU A 65 5.30 -1.07 5.02
CA GLU A 65 3.88 -1.34 4.79
C GLU A 65 3.62 -1.92 3.41
N LEU A 66 4.26 -1.40 2.36
CA LEU A 66 4.16 -1.93 0.99
C LEU A 66 4.73 -3.35 0.88
N ASN A 67 5.84 -3.64 1.56
CA ASN A 67 6.41 -4.99 1.61
C ASN A 67 5.46 -5.97 2.31
N HIS A 68 4.96 -5.62 3.50
CA HIS A 68 3.99 -6.46 4.22
C HIS A 68 2.70 -6.66 3.41
N PHE A 69 2.25 -5.61 2.72
CA PHE A 69 1.11 -5.69 1.82
C PHE A 69 1.34 -6.67 0.67
N GLY A 70 2.53 -6.64 0.04
CA GLY A 70 2.93 -7.60 -0.98
C GLY A 70 2.90 -9.05 -0.47
N GLU A 71 3.49 -9.30 0.70
CA GLU A 71 3.48 -10.63 1.31
C GLU A 71 2.07 -11.16 1.59
N VAL A 72 1.15 -10.28 2.01
CA VAL A 72 -0.25 -10.65 2.22
C VAL A 72 -0.97 -10.91 0.90
N LEU A 73 -0.68 -10.14 -0.15
CA LEU A 73 -1.24 -10.39 -1.48
C LEU A 73 -0.78 -11.73 -2.07
N ASP A 74 0.48 -12.11 -1.87
CA ASP A 74 0.99 -13.40 -2.33
C ASP A 74 0.24 -14.55 -1.64
N LYS A 75 0.01 -14.44 -0.32
CA LYS A 75 -0.79 -15.42 0.43
C LYS A 75 -2.25 -15.47 -0.04
N ILE A 76 -2.86 -14.31 -0.31
CA ILE A 76 -4.22 -14.23 -0.87
C ILE A 76 -4.28 -14.90 -2.25
N ALA A 77 -3.24 -14.76 -3.09
CA ALA A 77 -3.21 -15.37 -4.41
C ALA A 77 -3.19 -16.91 -4.38
N GLU A 78 -2.63 -17.48 -3.31
CA GLU A 78 -2.56 -18.93 -3.04
C GLU A 78 -3.81 -19.48 -2.31
N ASP A 79 -4.63 -18.60 -1.71
CA ASP A 79 -5.87 -18.95 -1.02
C ASP A 79 -7.09 -18.69 -1.93
N ASP A 80 -7.66 -19.75 -2.51
CA ASP A 80 -8.75 -19.65 -3.49
C ASP A 80 -9.98 -18.90 -2.96
N GLU A 81 -10.38 -19.13 -1.70
CA GLU A 81 -11.56 -18.52 -1.09
C GLU A 81 -11.35 -17.03 -0.82
N ALA A 82 -10.18 -16.68 -0.26
CA ALA A 82 -9.81 -15.29 -0.08
C ALA A 82 -9.68 -14.58 -1.43
N ARG A 83 -8.97 -15.18 -2.39
CA ARG A 83 -8.78 -14.63 -3.73
C ARG A 83 -10.12 -14.32 -4.38
N GLU A 84 -11.06 -15.24 -4.37
CA GLU A 84 -12.39 -15.02 -4.95
C GLU A 84 -13.10 -13.84 -4.26
N SER A 85 -13.00 -13.75 -2.94
CA SER A 85 -13.59 -12.66 -2.15
C SER A 85 -13.02 -11.29 -2.53
N TYR A 86 -11.69 -11.17 -2.69
CA TYR A 86 -11.03 -9.92 -3.07
C TYR A 86 -11.18 -9.58 -4.57
N VAL A 87 -11.28 -10.56 -5.45
CA VAL A 87 -11.56 -10.37 -6.90
C VAL A 87 -12.98 -9.85 -7.10
N LYS A 88 -13.98 -10.42 -6.41
CA LYS A 88 -15.39 -10.01 -6.53
C LYS A 88 -15.61 -8.51 -6.27
N VAL A 89 -14.82 -7.93 -5.37
CA VAL A 89 -14.89 -6.50 -5.03
C VAL A 89 -13.85 -5.65 -5.80
N GLY A 90 -13.13 -6.25 -6.76
CA GLY A 90 -12.17 -5.58 -7.64
C GLY A 90 -10.93 -5.04 -6.92
N LEU A 91 -10.59 -5.56 -5.74
CA LEU A 91 -9.49 -5.02 -4.94
C LEU A 91 -8.11 -5.51 -5.42
N LEU A 92 -8.00 -6.73 -5.96
CA LEU A 92 -6.74 -7.22 -6.53
C LEU A 92 -6.33 -6.43 -7.78
N ASP A 93 -7.29 -6.10 -8.66
CA ASP A 93 -7.02 -5.27 -9.83
C ASP A 93 -6.55 -3.86 -9.43
N LYS A 94 -7.15 -3.27 -8.38
CA LYS A 94 -6.70 -2.00 -7.82
C LYS A 94 -5.28 -2.08 -7.26
N SER A 95 -4.92 -3.19 -6.60
CA SER A 95 -3.54 -3.43 -6.13
C SER A 95 -2.55 -3.45 -7.29
N VAL A 96 -2.84 -4.20 -8.35
CA VAL A 96 -1.99 -4.28 -9.54
C VAL A 96 -1.87 -2.92 -10.23
N ALA A 97 -2.97 -2.18 -10.35
CA ALA A 97 -2.96 -0.85 -10.94
C ALA A 97 -2.11 0.13 -10.11
N LEU A 98 -2.20 0.07 -8.77
CA LEU A 98 -1.39 0.89 -7.87
C LEU A 98 0.10 0.54 -8.01
N GLN A 99 0.45 -0.74 -8.03
CA GLN A 99 1.84 -1.19 -8.23
C GLN A 99 2.43 -0.63 -9.53
N LYS A 100 1.68 -0.72 -10.64
CA LYS A 100 2.11 -0.15 -11.93
C LYS A 100 2.33 1.36 -11.85
N ARG A 101 1.44 2.11 -11.19
CA ARG A 101 1.60 3.55 -10.99
C ARG A 101 2.83 3.88 -10.16
N ILE A 102 3.09 3.17 -9.07
CA ILE A 102 4.28 3.35 -8.23
C ILE A 102 5.55 3.09 -9.05
N LEU A 103 5.64 1.94 -9.71
CA LEU A 103 6.84 1.55 -10.48
C LEU A 103 7.13 2.55 -11.62
N SER A 104 6.10 3.12 -12.24
CA SER A 104 6.26 4.13 -13.29
C SER A 104 6.93 5.42 -12.82
N LYS A 105 6.98 5.70 -11.50
CA LYS A 105 7.68 6.88 -10.95
C LYS A 105 9.19 6.70 -10.84
N PHE A 106 9.65 5.44 -10.89
CA PHE A 106 11.07 5.08 -10.80
C PHE A 106 11.69 4.76 -12.16
N SER A 107 10.88 4.77 -13.23
CA SER A 107 11.29 4.54 -14.62
C SER A 107 11.65 5.86 -15.28
#